data_AF-A0A9X0DNK7-F1
#
_entry.id   AF-A0A9X0DNK7-F1
#
_cell.length_a   1.000
_cell.length_b   1.000
_cell.length_c   1.000
_cell.angle_alpha   90.00
_cell.angle_beta   90.00
_cell.angle_gamma   90.00
#
_symmetry.space_group_name_H-M   'P 1'
#
loop_
_entity.id
_entity.type
_entity.pdbx_description
1 polymer ?
#
loop_
_entity_poly.entity_id
_entity_poly.type
_entity_poly.pdbx_seq_one_letter_code
_entity_poly.pdbx_strand_id
1 'polypeptide(L)'
;MPHDDELTLSLLQRAHDSGFTACILTLDTWQLAWRHRDVVNSNYAFYHGQGADLGLSDPVFQKRLEEAGIDPKKQPNEAGAIWVDNVWHGRAWSWEKMPWLMEQWKRISNGKPFCLKGMQHVADAKKAVELGVNGIAVSNHAGRQVDGACASLDALEKIFNAFGDKTYIMFDSGIRGAADVFKALALGAKFVFVGRLWVWGLSIKGELGVRHVMKSLLADFDILMNVSGYQSVDQIDRDSIESLPNSAGMIAEKSKL
;
A
#
# COMPACT_ATOMS: atom_id res chain seq x y z
N MET A 1 1.47 -12.14 -3.01
CA MET A 1 2.39 -13.05 -3.73
C MET A 1 1.58 -13.94 -4.66
N PRO A 2 2.15 -14.35 -5.78
CA PRO A 2 1.55 -15.34 -6.68
C PRO A 2 1.08 -16.63 -5.98
N HIS A 3 0.10 -17.33 -6.56
CA HIS A 3 -0.34 -18.68 -6.14
C HIS A 3 0.63 -19.79 -6.56
N ASP A 4 1.63 -19.44 -7.35
CA ASP A 4 2.76 -20.26 -7.74
C ASP A 4 4.02 -19.84 -6.93
N ASP A 5 4.54 -20.77 -6.13
CA ASP A 5 5.73 -20.53 -5.30
C ASP A 5 7.00 -20.30 -6.16
N GLU A 6 7.13 -20.97 -7.31
CA GLU A 6 8.26 -20.78 -8.24
C GLU A 6 8.21 -19.38 -8.84
N LEU A 7 7.02 -18.93 -9.27
CA LEU A 7 6.83 -17.57 -9.77
C LEU A 7 7.08 -16.53 -8.68
N THR A 8 6.63 -16.80 -7.45
CA THR A 8 6.91 -15.93 -6.29
C THR A 8 8.40 -15.75 -6.09
N LEU A 9 9.18 -16.83 -6.10
CA LEU A 9 10.63 -16.79 -5.94
C LEU A 9 11.32 -16.07 -7.11
N SER A 10 10.88 -16.30 -8.35
CA SER A 10 11.40 -15.60 -9.53
C SER A 10 11.21 -14.09 -9.42
N LEU A 11 10.00 -13.63 -9.05
CA LEU A 11 9.72 -12.20 -8.88
C LEU A 11 10.53 -11.57 -7.74
N LEU A 12 10.69 -12.28 -6.61
CA LEU A 12 11.52 -11.79 -5.50
C LEU A 12 13.00 -11.69 -5.89
N GLN A 13 13.53 -12.69 -6.62
CA GLN A 13 14.90 -12.66 -7.10
C GLN A 13 15.12 -11.50 -8.07
N ARG A 14 14.23 -11.33 -9.06
CA ARG A 14 14.27 -10.21 -10.01
C ARG A 14 14.20 -8.86 -9.32
N ALA A 15 13.37 -8.72 -8.29
CA ALA A 15 13.31 -7.50 -7.49
C ALA A 15 14.65 -7.24 -6.79
N HIS A 16 15.27 -8.25 -6.18
CA HIS A 16 16.59 -8.06 -5.58
C HIS A 16 17.66 -7.69 -6.62
N ASP A 17 17.73 -8.43 -7.74
CA ASP A 17 18.74 -8.21 -8.79
C ASP A 17 18.59 -6.82 -9.42
N SER A 18 17.37 -6.28 -9.45
CA SER A 18 17.08 -4.91 -9.90
C SER A 18 17.46 -3.82 -8.87
N GLY A 19 18.05 -4.19 -7.73
CA GLY A 19 18.57 -3.27 -6.74
C GLY A 19 17.60 -2.85 -5.63
N PHE A 20 16.38 -3.43 -5.55
CA PHE A 20 15.44 -3.09 -4.49
C PHE A 20 15.99 -3.45 -3.11
N THR A 21 15.73 -2.58 -2.13
CA THR A 21 16.30 -2.66 -0.77
C THR A 21 15.31 -3.13 0.29
N ALA A 22 14.04 -3.31 -0.06
CA ALA A 22 13.01 -3.82 0.82
C ALA A 22 11.92 -4.53 0.02
N CYS A 23 11.21 -5.46 0.65
CA CYS A 23 9.99 -6.07 0.12
C CYS A 23 8.79 -5.57 0.94
N ILE A 24 7.72 -5.15 0.28
CA ILE A 24 6.45 -4.82 0.95
C ILE A 24 5.36 -5.73 0.37
N LEU A 25 4.84 -6.63 1.20
CA LEU A 25 3.73 -7.50 0.82
C LEU A 25 2.40 -6.81 1.13
N THR A 26 1.58 -6.58 0.10
CA THR A 26 0.20 -6.10 0.25
C THR A 26 -0.73 -7.25 0.64
N LEU A 27 -1.52 -7.07 1.70
CA LEU A 27 -2.41 -8.07 2.28
C LEU A 27 -3.90 -7.81 2.02
N ASP A 28 -4.27 -6.62 1.52
CA ASP A 28 -5.66 -6.15 1.44
C ASP A 28 -6.31 -6.34 0.05
N THR A 29 -5.71 -7.14 -0.82
CA THR A 29 -6.07 -7.26 -2.25
C THR A 29 -6.04 -8.69 -2.81
N TRP A 30 -6.35 -9.71 -2.00
CA TRP A 30 -6.50 -11.11 -2.47
C TRP A 30 -7.76 -11.38 -3.31
N GLN A 31 -8.63 -10.38 -3.42
CA GLN A 31 -9.78 -10.37 -4.31
C GLN A 31 -10.05 -8.91 -4.66
N LEU A 32 -10.44 -8.64 -5.91
CA LEU A 32 -10.88 -7.30 -6.27
C LEU A 32 -12.23 -7.01 -5.63
N ALA A 33 -12.33 -5.86 -4.98
CA ALA A 33 -13.57 -5.43 -4.37
C ALA A 33 -14.61 -4.96 -5.37
N TRP A 34 -15.84 -4.79 -4.87
CA TRP A 34 -16.90 -4.13 -5.61
C TRP A 34 -16.60 -2.64 -5.79
N ARG A 35 -16.29 -2.23 -7.02
CA ARG A 35 -16.00 -0.84 -7.38
C ARG A 35 -17.03 -0.35 -8.38
N HIS A 36 -18.04 0.38 -7.89
CA HIS A 36 -19.20 0.79 -8.70
C HIS A 36 -18.83 1.37 -10.08
N ARG A 37 -17.81 2.24 -10.15
CA ARG A 37 -17.37 2.84 -11.42
C ARG A 37 -16.73 1.82 -12.37
N ASP A 38 -15.96 0.87 -11.86
CA ASP A 38 -15.33 -0.15 -12.69
C ASP A 38 -16.41 -1.11 -13.23
N VAL A 39 -17.39 -1.47 -12.38
CA VAL A 39 -18.54 -2.33 -12.76
C VAL A 39 -19.41 -1.67 -13.83
N VAL A 40 -19.82 -0.41 -13.64
CA VAL A 40 -20.67 0.32 -14.59
C VAL A 40 -19.99 0.46 -15.96
N ASN A 41 -18.67 0.64 -15.98
CA ASN A 41 -17.93 0.79 -17.23
C ASN A 41 -17.44 -0.55 -17.80
N SER A 42 -17.72 -1.68 -17.14
CA SER A 42 -17.11 -2.99 -17.45
C SER A 42 -15.59 -2.89 -17.61
N ASN A 43 -14.96 -2.04 -16.78
CA ASN A 43 -13.56 -1.73 -16.91
C ASN A 43 -12.73 -2.64 -16.01
N TYR A 44 -12.11 -3.65 -16.61
CA TYR A 44 -11.07 -4.43 -15.94
C TYR A 44 -9.87 -4.62 -16.86
N ALA A 45 -9.05 -3.57 -16.96
CA ALA A 45 -7.89 -3.48 -17.87
C ALA A 45 -6.97 -4.71 -17.88
N PHE A 46 -6.80 -5.38 -16.74
CA PHE A 46 -5.86 -6.49 -16.61
C PHE A 46 -6.29 -7.77 -17.35
N TYR A 47 -7.59 -8.00 -17.51
CA TYR A 47 -8.10 -9.08 -18.39
C TYR A 47 -7.95 -8.76 -19.88
N HIS A 48 -7.53 -7.54 -20.22
CA HIS A 48 -7.23 -7.11 -21.57
C HIS A 48 -5.71 -7.04 -21.84
N GLY A 49 -4.92 -7.80 -21.07
CA GLY A 49 -3.46 -7.88 -21.22
C GLY A 49 -2.70 -6.63 -20.76
N GLN A 50 -3.36 -5.67 -20.11
CA GLN A 50 -2.70 -4.46 -19.61
C GLN A 50 -2.19 -4.67 -18.18
N GLY A 51 -0.98 -4.17 -17.87
CA GLY A 51 -0.43 -4.28 -16.52
C GLY A 51 0.04 -5.68 -16.12
N ALA A 52 0.25 -6.55 -17.11
CA ALA A 52 0.85 -7.88 -16.94
C ALA A 52 2.37 -7.89 -17.22
N ASP A 53 2.98 -6.72 -17.44
CA ASP A 53 4.38 -6.58 -17.87
C ASP A 53 5.39 -7.33 -16.98
N LEU A 54 5.13 -7.38 -15.66
CA LEU A 54 5.96 -8.12 -14.72
C LEU A 54 5.94 -9.63 -14.99
N GLY A 55 4.77 -10.19 -15.27
CA GLY A 55 4.61 -11.60 -15.64
C GLY A 55 5.11 -11.87 -17.05
N LEU A 56 4.73 -11.05 -18.02
CA LEU A 56 5.12 -11.23 -19.43
C LEU A 56 6.64 -11.17 -19.66
N SER A 57 7.39 -10.57 -18.71
CA SER A 57 8.86 -10.54 -18.70
C SER A 57 9.49 -11.53 -17.70
N ASP A 58 8.69 -12.33 -16.99
CA ASP A 58 9.17 -13.33 -16.04
C ASP A 58 9.41 -14.69 -16.72
N PRO A 59 10.58 -15.32 -16.54
CA PRO A 59 10.87 -16.61 -17.18
C PRO A 59 9.94 -17.74 -16.70
N VAL A 60 9.55 -17.75 -15.42
CA VAL A 60 8.64 -18.78 -14.90
C VAL A 60 7.25 -18.57 -15.48
N PHE A 61 6.76 -17.34 -15.52
CA PHE A 61 5.45 -17.06 -16.10
C PHE A 61 5.40 -17.33 -17.61
N GLN A 62 6.45 -16.99 -18.36
CA GLN A 62 6.56 -17.33 -19.79
C GLN A 62 6.47 -18.84 -20.01
N LYS A 63 7.18 -19.62 -19.18
CA LYS A 63 7.06 -21.09 -19.20
C LYS A 63 5.65 -21.56 -18.92
N ARG A 64 4.93 -20.97 -17.95
CA ARG A 64 3.51 -21.31 -17.68
C ARG A 64 2.60 -21.02 -18.88
N LEU A 65 2.84 -19.93 -19.60
CA LEU A 65 2.09 -19.62 -20.82
C LEU A 65 2.39 -20.63 -21.93
N GLU A 66 3.65 -21.01 -22.13
CA GLU A 66 4.05 -22.05 -23.10
C GLU A 66 3.41 -23.40 -22.79
N GLU A 67 3.44 -23.83 -21.52
CA GLU A 67 2.79 -25.06 -21.04
C GLU A 67 1.27 -25.03 -21.27
N ALA A 68 0.65 -23.85 -21.17
CA ALA A 68 -0.77 -23.64 -21.47
C ALA A 68 -1.07 -23.46 -22.97
N GLY A 69 -0.06 -23.45 -23.84
CA GLY A 69 -0.23 -23.20 -25.28
C GLY A 69 -0.63 -21.76 -25.62
N ILE A 70 -0.31 -20.80 -24.76
CA ILE A 70 -0.72 -19.40 -24.88
C ILE A 70 0.42 -18.54 -25.42
N ASP A 71 0.23 -17.98 -26.62
CA ASP A 71 1.11 -16.94 -27.18
C ASP A 71 0.61 -15.56 -26.73
N PRO A 72 1.28 -14.86 -25.79
CA PRO A 72 0.78 -13.60 -25.24
C PRO A 72 0.67 -12.47 -26.27
N LYS A 73 1.35 -12.57 -27.43
CA LYS A 73 1.22 -11.58 -28.50
C LYS A 73 -0.05 -11.78 -29.32
N LYS A 74 -0.49 -13.02 -29.48
CA LYS A 74 -1.71 -13.38 -30.21
C LYS A 74 -2.93 -13.45 -29.29
N GLN A 75 -2.71 -13.78 -28.03
CA GLN A 75 -3.72 -14.05 -27.01
C GLN A 75 -3.48 -13.21 -25.74
N PRO A 76 -3.46 -11.86 -25.85
CA PRO A 76 -3.14 -10.98 -24.72
C PRO A 76 -4.16 -11.06 -23.58
N ASN A 77 -5.44 -11.31 -23.89
CA ASN A 77 -6.49 -11.41 -22.87
C ASN A 77 -6.34 -12.68 -22.02
N GLU A 78 -6.03 -13.81 -22.65
CA GLU A 78 -5.82 -15.09 -21.95
C GLU A 78 -4.57 -15.04 -21.08
N ALA A 79 -3.48 -14.44 -21.59
CA ALA A 79 -2.27 -14.21 -20.81
C ALA A 79 -2.53 -13.28 -19.62
N GLY A 80 -3.30 -12.20 -19.83
CA GLY A 80 -3.72 -11.28 -18.77
C GLY A 80 -4.60 -11.96 -17.71
N ALA A 81 -5.53 -12.81 -18.12
CA ALA A 81 -6.38 -13.59 -17.23
C ALA A 81 -5.55 -14.50 -16.31
N ILE A 82 -4.65 -15.29 -16.88
CA ILE A 82 -3.76 -16.18 -16.10
C ILE A 82 -2.91 -15.37 -15.12
N TRP A 83 -2.37 -14.22 -15.55
CA TRP A 83 -1.58 -13.36 -14.67
C TRP A 83 -2.40 -12.93 -13.45
N VAL A 84 -3.55 -12.31 -13.68
CA VAL A 84 -4.43 -11.75 -12.64
C VAL A 84 -4.93 -12.84 -11.69
N ASP A 85 -5.34 -13.99 -12.23
CA ASP A 85 -5.84 -15.10 -11.44
C ASP A 85 -4.74 -15.78 -10.62
N ASN A 86 -3.48 -15.66 -11.04
CA ASN A 86 -2.35 -16.17 -10.28
C ASN A 86 -1.88 -15.19 -9.20
N VAL A 87 -1.91 -13.87 -9.45
CA VAL A 87 -1.30 -12.88 -8.52
C VAL A 87 -2.30 -12.18 -7.59
N TRP A 88 -3.59 -12.16 -7.95
CA TRP A 88 -4.65 -11.52 -7.16
C TRP A 88 -5.76 -12.48 -6.78
N HIS A 89 -6.54 -12.99 -7.74
CA HIS A 89 -7.83 -13.61 -7.42
C HIS A 89 -7.74 -15.01 -6.82
N GLY A 90 -8.81 -15.41 -6.12
CA GLY A 90 -9.12 -16.82 -5.92
C GLY A 90 -8.47 -17.51 -4.73
N ARG A 91 -7.50 -16.89 -4.04
CA ARG A 91 -6.94 -17.44 -2.79
C ARG A 91 -6.29 -16.36 -1.93
N ALA A 92 -6.80 -16.19 -0.72
CA ALA A 92 -6.10 -15.43 0.32
C ALA A 92 -5.05 -16.32 1.00
N TRP A 93 -3.98 -15.72 1.49
CA TRP A 93 -2.97 -16.41 2.28
C TRP A 93 -3.18 -16.18 3.77
N SER A 94 -2.96 -17.23 4.56
CA SER A 94 -2.98 -17.15 6.02
C SER A 94 -1.60 -16.73 6.56
N TRP A 95 -1.58 -16.34 7.84
CA TRP A 95 -0.36 -16.06 8.58
C TRP A 95 0.64 -17.23 8.59
N GLU A 96 0.20 -18.47 8.35
CA GLU A 96 1.06 -19.67 8.35
C GLU A 96 2.06 -19.69 7.19
N LYS A 97 1.73 -19.04 6.06
CA LYS A 97 2.64 -18.95 4.90
C LYS A 97 3.68 -17.83 5.07
N MET A 98 3.46 -16.90 6.01
CA MET A 98 4.34 -15.74 6.21
C MET A 98 5.77 -16.11 6.61
N PRO A 99 6.02 -17.02 7.58
CA PRO A 99 7.39 -17.41 7.95
C PRO A 99 8.20 -17.90 6.75
N TRP A 100 7.59 -18.76 5.90
CA TRP A 100 8.24 -19.24 4.69
C TRP A 100 8.63 -18.09 3.76
N LEU A 101 7.69 -17.19 3.45
CA LEU A 101 7.94 -16.08 2.53
C LEU A 101 9.04 -15.14 3.06
N MET A 102 9.00 -14.83 4.36
CA MET A 102 10.00 -14.00 5.03
C MET A 102 11.39 -14.64 4.97
N GLU A 103 11.48 -15.96 5.19
CA GLU A 103 12.72 -16.72 5.06
C GLU A 103 13.25 -16.71 3.62
N GLN A 104 12.38 -16.88 2.61
CA GLN A 104 12.78 -16.82 1.21
C GLN A 104 13.32 -15.44 0.84
N TRP A 105 12.63 -14.37 1.23
CA TRP A 105 13.13 -13.01 1.00
C TRP A 105 14.46 -12.78 1.74
N LYS A 106 14.58 -13.20 3.00
CA LYS A 106 15.83 -13.06 3.76
C LYS A 106 17.00 -13.76 3.05
N ARG A 107 16.78 -14.97 2.54
CA ARG A 107 17.78 -15.75 1.79
C ARG A 107 18.16 -15.06 0.48
N ILE A 108 17.16 -14.65 -0.31
CA ILE A 108 17.38 -13.99 -1.60
C ILE A 108 18.13 -12.68 -1.37
N SER A 109 17.62 -11.84 -0.49
CA SER A 109 18.01 -10.44 -0.36
C SER A 109 19.19 -10.17 0.58
N ASN A 110 19.78 -11.22 1.15
CA ASN A 110 20.81 -11.15 2.19
C ASN A 110 20.35 -10.31 3.42
N GLY A 111 19.14 -10.58 3.91
CA GLY A 111 18.61 -9.97 5.13
C GLY A 111 18.03 -8.56 4.98
N LYS A 112 17.68 -8.13 3.77
CA LYS A 112 16.99 -6.84 3.57
C LYS A 112 15.60 -6.81 4.20
N PRO A 113 15.07 -5.63 4.56
CA PRO A 113 13.77 -5.48 5.19
C PRO A 113 12.61 -6.15 4.45
N PHE A 114 11.72 -6.78 5.21
CA PHE A 114 10.42 -7.30 4.80
C PHE A 114 9.31 -6.62 5.59
N CYS A 115 8.37 -5.99 4.89
CA CYS A 115 7.29 -5.21 5.48
C CYS A 115 5.92 -5.68 4.97
N LEU A 116 4.87 -5.32 5.70
CA LEU A 116 3.48 -5.64 5.34
C LEU A 116 2.68 -4.37 5.09
N LYS A 117 1.79 -4.38 4.09
CA LYS A 117 0.87 -3.27 3.78
C LYS A 117 -0.58 -3.72 3.85
N GLY A 118 -1.42 -2.85 4.38
CA GLY A 118 -2.87 -3.09 4.50
C GLY A 118 -3.34 -3.23 5.94
N MET A 119 -2.53 -2.81 6.91
CA MET A 119 -2.92 -2.88 8.32
C MET A 119 -4.00 -1.86 8.62
N GLN A 120 -5.09 -2.31 9.24
CA GLN A 120 -6.18 -1.47 9.74
C GLN A 120 -6.56 -1.78 11.20
N HIS A 121 -6.10 -2.92 11.74
CA HIS A 121 -6.47 -3.38 13.06
C HIS A 121 -5.25 -3.71 13.93
N VAL A 122 -5.32 -3.37 15.21
CA VAL A 122 -4.24 -3.58 16.19
C VAL A 122 -3.86 -5.07 16.31
N ALA A 123 -4.83 -5.97 16.25
CA ALA A 123 -4.57 -7.42 16.35
C ALA A 123 -3.69 -7.94 15.19
N ASP A 124 -3.91 -7.47 13.97
CA ASP A 124 -3.10 -7.87 12.80
C ASP A 124 -1.69 -7.26 12.87
N ALA A 125 -1.60 -6.00 13.31
CA ALA A 125 -0.31 -5.36 13.59
C ALA A 125 0.47 -6.12 14.68
N LYS A 126 -0.21 -6.59 15.74
CA LYS A 126 0.41 -7.42 16.78
C LYS A 126 1.00 -8.68 16.17
N LYS A 127 0.22 -9.39 15.35
CA LYS A 127 0.66 -10.63 14.71
C LYS A 127 1.85 -10.40 13.79
N ALA A 128 1.85 -9.32 13.03
CA ALA A 128 2.97 -8.92 12.17
C ALA A 128 4.26 -8.69 12.98
N VAL A 129 4.18 -7.95 14.08
CA VAL A 129 5.32 -7.67 14.96
C VAL A 129 5.83 -8.95 15.62
N GLU A 130 4.95 -9.83 16.10
CA GLU A 130 5.32 -11.13 16.68
C GLU A 130 6.05 -12.04 15.68
N LEU A 131 5.72 -11.94 14.38
CA LEU A 131 6.43 -12.65 13.30
C LEU A 131 7.79 -12.06 12.96
N GLY A 132 8.12 -10.86 13.46
CA GLY A 132 9.40 -10.20 13.25
C GLY A 132 9.52 -9.47 11.90
N VAL A 133 8.42 -8.95 11.35
CA VAL A 133 8.51 -8.07 10.17
C VAL A 133 9.22 -6.77 10.53
N ASN A 134 9.91 -6.18 9.55
CA ASN A 134 10.69 -4.96 9.77
C ASN A 134 9.82 -3.69 9.84
N GLY A 135 8.62 -3.74 9.26
CA GLY A 135 7.68 -2.63 9.31
C GLY A 135 6.28 -2.99 8.81
N ILE A 136 5.34 -2.12 9.13
CA ILE A 136 3.93 -2.21 8.72
C ILE A 136 3.48 -0.88 8.10
N ALA A 137 2.73 -0.95 7.01
CA ALA A 137 2.07 0.18 6.40
C ALA A 137 0.57 0.14 6.70
N VAL A 138 0.12 1.13 7.45
CA VAL A 138 -1.29 1.37 7.76
C VAL A 138 -1.98 1.93 6.52
N SER A 139 -2.88 1.13 5.95
CA SER A 139 -3.46 1.32 4.63
C SER A 139 -4.82 0.65 4.55
N ASN A 140 -5.80 1.30 3.94
CA ASN A 140 -7.06 0.66 3.51
C ASN A 140 -7.17 0.62 1.98
N HIS A 141 -6.02 0.62 1.29
CA HIS A 141 -5.92 0.69 -0.16
C HIS A 141 -6.62 1.94 -0.73
N ALA A 142 -6.57 3.03 0.03
CA ALA A 142 -7.22 4.31 -0.23
C ALA A 142 -8.74 4.19 -0.49
N GLY A 143 -9.40 3.33 0.29
CA GLY A 143 -10.84 3.07 0.26
C GLY A 143 -11.32 2.28 -0.96
N ARG A 144 -10.43 1.55 -1.65
CA ARG A 144 -10.76 0.84 -2.90
C ARG A 144 -11.13 -0.63 -2.72
N GLN A 145 -11.02 -1.13 -1.49
CA GLN A 145 -11.15 -2.55 -1.17
C GLN A 145 -12.35 -2.82 -0.27
N VAL A 146 -12.25 -2.60 1.04
CA VAL A 146 -13.41 -2.78 1.93
C VAL A 146 -14.18 -1.47 2.00
N ASP A 147 -15.37 -1.42 1.38
CA ASP A 147 -16.29 -0.29 1.52
C ASP A 147 -16.86 -0.25 2.95
N GLY A 148 -16.89 0.94 3.54
CA GLY A 148 -17.24 1.13 4.95
C GLY A 148 -16.12 0.81 5.96
N ALA A 149 -14.89 0.54 5.50
CA ALA A 149 -13.73 0.47 6.41
C ALA A 149 -13.49 1.82 7.11
N CYS A 150 -12.87 1.77 8.30
CA CYS A 150 -12.48 2.98 9.02
C CYS A 150 -11.53 3.86 8.20
N ALA A 151 -11.43 5.14 8.56
CA ALA A 151 -10.41 6.00 8.00
C ALA A 151 -9.03 5.47 8.42
N SER A 152 -8.11 5.36 7.45
CA SER A 152 -6.79 4.78 7.71
C SER A 152 -6.02 5.58 8.78
N LEU A 153 -6.25 6.90 8.88
CA LEU A 153 -5.60 7.75 9.88
C LEU A 153 -6.06 7.39 11.31
N ASP A 154 -7.32 7.02 11.50
CA ASP A 154 -7.83 6.55 12.80
C ASP A 154 -7.20 5.21 13.18
N ALA A 155 -6.97 4.34 12.18
CA ALA A 155 -6.25 3.08 12.39
C ALA A 155 -4.78 3.34 12.77
N LEU A 156 -4.14 4.36 12.18
CA LEU A 156 -2.76 4.73 12.48
C LEU A 156 -2.61 5.10 13.96
N GLU A 157 -3.45 6.00 14.48
CA GLU A 157 -3.40 6.40 15.88
C GLU A 157 -3.58 5.20 16.83
N LYS A 158 -4.55 4.33 16.55
CA LYS A 158 -4.80 3.13 17.37
C LYS A 158 -3.63 2.15 17.34
N ILE A 159 -3.03 1.93 16.17
CA ILE A 159 -1.89 1.03 16.02
C ILE A 159 -0.66 1.62 16.71
N PHE A 160 -0.36 2.90 16.50
CA PHE A 160 0.78 3.54 17.15
C PHE A 160 0.64 3.53 18.67
N ASN A 161 -0.54 3.83 19.23
CA ASN A 161 -0.78 3.77 20.68
C ASN A 161 -0.54 2.37 21.29
N ALA A 162 -0.72 1.30 20.50
CA ALA A 162 -0.51 -0.07 20.97
C ALA A 162 0.97 -0.51 20.93
N PHE A 163 1.77 0.02 20.00
CA PHE A 163 3.12 -0.49 19.72
C PHE A 163 4.24 0.53 19.89
N GLY A 164 3.95 1.83 19.78
CA GLY A 164 4.96 2.89 19.67
C GLY A 164 6.01 2.56 18.59
N ASP A 165 7.27 2.72 18.94
CA ASP A 165 8.42 2.51 18.04
C ASP A 165 8.94 1.05 17.98
N LYS A 166 8.15 0.06 18.41
CA LYS A 166 8.57 -1.37 18.36
C LYS A 166 8.78 -1.90 16.94
N THR A 167 8.23 -1.23 15.93
CA THR A 167 8.40 -1.55 14.50
C THR A 167 8.32 -0.28 13.67
N TYR A 168 8.77 -0.32 12.40
CA TYR A 168 8.55 0.81 11.49
C TYR A 168 7.09 0.89 11.10
N ILE A 169 6.39 1.92 11.58
CA ILE A 169 5.01 2.22 11.18
C ILE A 169 5.05 3.25 10.06
N MET A 170 4.46 2.90 8.92
CA MET A 170 4.34 3.73 7.72
C MET A 170 2.86 3.96 7.41
N PHE A 171 2.54 4.97 6.60
CA PHE A 171 1.15 5.34 6.36
C PHE A 171 0.85 5.67 4.89
N ASP A 172 -0.33 5.28 4.40
CA ASP A 172 -0.89 5.77 3.14
C ASP A 172 -2.41 6.02 3.26
N SER A 173 -3.12 6.16 2.13
CA SER A 173 -4.58 6.20 2.09
C SER A 173 -5.22 7.51 2.57
N GLY A 174 -4.76 8.66 2.07
CA GLY A 174 -5.44 9.93 2.35
C GLY A 174 -4.66 11.18 1.97
N ILE A 175 -3.33 11.11 1.92
CA ILE A 175 -2.45 12.27 1.72
C ILE A 175 -2.81 13.10 0.47
N ARG A 176 -3.20 14.36 0.67
CA ARG A 176 -3.47 15.36 -0.37
C ARG A 176 -2.70 16.66 -0.19
N GLY A 177 -2.24 16.99 1.01
CA GLY A 177 -1.42 18.17 1.28
C GLY A 177 -0.51 18.01 2.50
N ALA A 178 0.25 19.06 2.81
CA ALA A 178 1.20 19.09 3.90
C ALA A 178 0.59 18.75 5.26
N ALA A 179 -0.60 19.27 5.55
CA ALA A 179 -1.29 19.02 6.82
C ALA A 179 -1.58 17.53 7.03
N ASP A 180 -1.87 16.77 5.97
CA ASP A 180 -2.10 15.33 6.07
C ASP A 180 -0.80 14.58 6.38
N VAL A 181 0.31 15.01 5.75
CA VAL A 181 1.66 14.47 6.03
C VAL A 181 2.02 14.75 7.49
N PHE A 182 1.92 16.00 7.92
CA PHE A 182 2.25 16.42 9.27
C PHE A 182 1.46 15.66 10.33
N LYS A 183 0.13 15.53 10.16
CA LYS A 183 -0.72 14.76 11.06
C LYS A 183 -0.34 13.29 11.12
N ALA A 184 -0.04 12.65 9.99
CA ALA A 184 0.39 11.26 9.98
C ALA A 184 1.72 11.05 10.71
N LEU A 185 2.69 11.97 10.53
CA LEU A 185 3.96 11.94 11.25
C LEU A 185 3.76 12.15 12.76
N ALA A 186 2.93 13.13 13.14
CA ALA A 186 2.56 13.40 14.54
C ALA A 186 1.86 12.20 15.21
N LEU A 187 1.10 11.42 14.44
CA LEU A 187 0.49 10.17 14.90
C LEU A 187 1.46 8.96 14.88
N GLY A 188 2.74 9.20 14.61
CA GLY A 188 3.81 8.21 14.75
C GLY A 188 4.18 7.44 13.48
N ALA A 189 3.66 7.83 12.31
CA ALA A 189 4.19 7.30 11.06
C ALA A 189 5.62 7.81 10.83
N LYS A 190 6.55 6.95 10.41
CA LYS A 190 7.93 7.34 10.08
C LYS A 190 8.03 8.05 8.73
N PHE A 191 7.13 7.71 7.81
CA PHE A 191 6.93 8.41 6.54
C PHE A 191 5.58 8.03 5.94
N VAL A 192 5.17 8.77 4.92
CA VAL A 192 3.92 8.54 4.20
C VAL A 192 4.16 8.15 2.75
N PHE A 193 3.27 7.33 2.19
CA PHE A 193 3.21 7.05 0.76
C PHE A 193 2.19 7.95 0.07
N VAL A 194 2.54 8.45 -1.11
CA VAL A 194 1.67 9.27 -1.96
C VAL A 194 1.11 8.43 -3.09
N GLY A 195 -0.23 8.42 -3.22
CA GLY A 195 -0.94 7.66 -4.26
C GLY A 195 -1.49 8.56 -5.37
N ARG A 196 -2.80 8.86 -5.33
CA ARG A 196 -3.54 9.53 -6.42
C ARG A 196 -2.91 10.84 -6.92
N LEU A 197 -2.27 11.62 -6.03
CA LEU A 197 -1.67 12.92 -6.38
C LEU A 197 -0.71 12.82 -7.57
N TRP A 198 0.28 11.92 -7.51
CA TRP A 198 1.26 11.81 -8.59
C TRP A 198 0.64 11.21 -9.85
N VAL A 199 -0.38 10.36 -9.74
CA VAL A 199 -1.12 9.81 -10.89
C VAL A 199 -1.85 10.92 -11.66
N TRP A 200 -2.42 11.92 -10.96
CA TRP A 200 -3.01 13.08 -11.62
C TRP A 200 -1.96 13.91 -12.35
N GLY A 201 -0.81 14.17 -11.72
CA GLY A 201 0.32 14.82 -12.37
C GLY A 201 0.78 14.06 -13.63
N LEU A 202 0.92 12.73 -13.52
CA LEU A 202 1.28 11.85 -14.63
C LEU A 202 0.31 12.01 -15.80
N SER A 203 -1.00 12.03 -15.53
CA SER A 203 -2.02 12.14 -16.57
C SER A 203 -2.03 13.48 -17.32
N ILE A 204 -1.59 14.56 -16.67
CA ILE A 204 -1.60 15.92 -17.25
C ILE A 204 -0.32 16.21 -18.03
N LYS A 205 0.85 15.87 -17.49
CA LYS A 205 2.15 16.24 -18.10
C LYS A 205 3.24 15.18 -17.89
N GLY A 206 2.86 13.91 -17.90
CA GLY A 206 3.82 12.80 -17.78
C GLY A 206 4.74 12.95 -16.58
N GLU A 207 6.02 12.63 -16.77
CA GLU A 207 7.05 12.77 -15.74
C GLU A 207 7.15 14.19 -15.15
N LEU A 208 7.01 15.24 -15.98
CA LEU A 208 7.06 16.62 -15.50
C LEU A 208 5.92 16.94 -14.55
N GLY A 209 4.73 16.39 -14.80
CA GLY A 209 3.57 16.56 -13.92
C GLY A 209 3.76 15.82 -12.58
N VAL A 210 4.33 14.61 -12.61
CA VAL A 210 4.72 13.88 -11.38
C VAL A 210 5.71 14.71 -10.56
N ARG A 211 6.80 15.19 -11.20
CA ARG A 211 7.82 16.02 -10.53
C ARG A 211 7.21 17.29 -9.94
N HIS A 212 6.31 17.94 -10.67
CA HIS A 212 5.63 19.14 -10.19
C HIS A 212 4.83 18.85 -8.92
N VAL A 213 3.95 17.85 -8.95
CA VAL A 213 3.10 17.51 -7.78
C VAL A 213 3.94 17.15 -6.56
N MET A 214 4.98 16.33 -6.73
CA MET A 214 5.83 15.92 -5.61
C MET A 214 6.63 17.10 -5.03
N LYS A 215 7.18 17.99 -5.88
CA LYS A 215 7.88 19.20 -5.42
C LYS A 215 6.94 20.17 -4.72
N SER A 216 5.71 20.34 -5.23
CA SER A 216 4.71 21.21 -4.62
C SER A 216 4.31 20.71 -3.23
N LEU A 217 4.13 19.39 -3.05
CA LEU A 217 3.84 18.81 -1.73
C LEU A 217 5.01 19.01 -0.75
N LEU A 218 6.25 18.85 -1.20
CA LEU A 218 7.43 19.11 -0.37
C LEU A 218 7.55 20.59 0.02
N ALA A 219 7.29 21.52 -0.91
CA ALA A 219 7.30 22.94 -0.63
C ALA A 219 6.18 23.35 0.35
N ASP A 220 4.97 22.80 0.18
CA ASP A 220 3.85 22.98 1.11
C ASP A 220 4.23 22.48 2.52
N PHE A 221 4.89 21.31 2.60
CA PHE A 221 5.32 20.74 3.87
C PHE A 221 6.42 21.55 4.57
N ASP A 222 7.40 22.05 3.80
CA ASP A 222 8.44 22.96 4.30
C ASP A 222 7.85 24.26 4.85
N ILE A 223 6.93 24.87 4.11
CA ILE A 223 6.23 26.09 4.55
C ILE A 223 5.40 25.82 5.81
N LEU A 224 4.67 24.70 5.85
CA LEU A 224 3.88 24.32 7.03
C LEU A 224 4.78 24.20 8.26
N MET A 225 5.88 23.43 8.17
CA MET A 225 6.82 23.27 9.28
C MET A 225 7.39 24.60 9.76
N ASN A 226 7.77 25.49 8.84
CA ASN A 226 8.29 26.81 9.18
C ASN A 226 7.25 27.65 9.93
N VAL A 227 6.02 27.73 9.42
CA VAL A 227 4.93 28.51 10.04
C VAL A 227 4.49 27.91 11.38
N SER A 228 4.56 26.58 11.55
CA SER A 228 4.23 25.92 12.81
C SER A 228 5.38 25.82 13.81
N GLY A 229 6.60 26.29 13.44
CA GLY A 229 7.75 26.37 14.34
C GLY A 229 8.58 25.10 14.48
N TYR A 230 8.54 24.18 13.51
CA TYR A 230 9.31 22.93 13.50
C TYR A 230 10.52 23.05 12.58
N GLN A 231 11.71 22.81 13.14
CA GLN A 231 12.99 22.90 12.42
C GLN A 231 13.42 21.56 11.81
N SER A 232 12.85 20.45 12.28
CA SER A 232 13.14 19.10 11.79
C SER A 232 11.94 18.20 11.95
N VAL A 233 11.81 17.19 11.07
CA VAL A 233 10.74 16.19 11.16
C VAL A 233 10.77 15.42 12.49
N ASP A 234 11.93 15.28 13.11
CA ASP A 234 12.11 14.60 14.40
C ASP A 234 11.50 15.35 15.59
N GLN A 235 11.12 16.62 15.41
CA GLN A 235 10.38 17.40 16.41
C GLN A 235 8.87 17.14 16.34
N ILE A 236 8.38 16.49 15.28
CA ILE A 236 6.96 16.23 15.09
C ILE A 236 6.58 14.99 15.90
N ASP A 237 5.65 15.17 16.81
CA ASP A 237 5.18 14.15 17.73
C ASP A 237 3.67 14.29 18.00
N ARG A 238 3.14 13.51 18.95
CA ARG A 238 1.71 13.52 19.24
C ARG A 238 1.21 14.84 19.80
N ASP A 239 2.06 15.59 20.50
CA ASP A 239 1.74 16.88 21.11
C ASP A 239 1.71 18.01 20.05
N SER A 240 2.21 17.72 18.85
CA SER A 240 2.17 18.64 17.71
C SER A 240 0.75 18.86 17.14
N ILE A 241 -0.23 18.05 17.55
CA ILE A 241 -1.62 18.13 17.06
C ILE A 241 -2.63 17.98 18.20
N GLU A 242 -3.76 18.66 18.07
CA GLU A 242 -4.94 18.42 18.91
C GLU A 242 -5.97 17.59 18.16
N SER A 243 -6.40 16.49 18.76
CA SER A 243 -7.58 15.75 18.31
C SER A 243 -8.75 16.20 19.16
N LEU A 244 -9.68 16.95 18.57
CA LEU A 244 -10.94 17.25 19.24
C LEU A 244 -11.69 15.93 19.53
N PRO A 245 -12.48 15.86 20.62
CA PRO A 245 -13.37 14.72 20.84
C PRO A 245 -14.17 14.46 19.57
N ASN A 246 -14.46 13.18 19.27
CA ASN A 246 -15.32 12.79 18.16
C ASN A 246 -16.71 13.43 18.34
N SER A 247 -16.86 14.68 17.93
CA SER A 247 -18.11 15.41 17.93
C SER A 247 -18.89 15.00 16.69
N ALA A 248 -19.20 13.71 16.60
CA ALA A 248 -20.38 13.25 15.87
C ALA A 248 -21.67 13.65 16.63
N GLY A 249 -21.69 14.85 17.22
CA GLY A 249 -22.89 15.51 17.72
C GLY A 249 -23.70 16.05 16.54
N MET A 250 -24.07 15.17 15.59
CA MET A 250 -25.06 15.45 14.55
C MET A 250 -26.49 15.28 15.07
N ILE A 251 -26.69 15.43 16.38
CA ILE A 251 -27.98 15.72 16.99
C ILE A 251 -27.68 16.71 18.12
N ALA A 252 -28.15 17.95 17.99
CA ALA A 252 -28.24 18.83 19.13
C ALA A 252 -29.12 18.12 20.18
N GLU A 253 -28.53 17.70 21.29
CA GLU A 253 -29.32 17.28 22.45
C GLU A 253 -30.14 18.48 22.90
N LYS A 254 -31.40 18.52 22.43
CA LYS A 254 -32.44 19.49 22.78
C LYS A 254 -32.18 20.91 22.28
N SER A 255 -32.69 21.21 21.09
CA SER A 255 -33.18 22.55 20.80
C SER A 255 -34.23 22.89 21.86
N LYS A 256 -33.92 23.82 22.78
CA LYS A 256 -34.90 24.45 23.66
C LYS A 256 -35.68 25.47 22.82
N LEU A 257 -36.70 24.99 22.12
CA LEU A 257 -37.87 25.80 21.78
C LEU A 257 -39.03 25.35 22.66
#